data_AF-A0AA38LFS8-F1
#
_entry.id   AF-A0AA38LFS8-F1
#
_cell.length_a   1.000
_cell.length_b   1.000
_cell.length_c   1.000
_cell.angle_alpha   90.00
_cell.angle_beta   90.00
_cell.angle_gamma   90.00
#
_symmetry.space_group_name_H-M   'P 1'
#
loop_
_entity.id
_entity.type
_entity.pdbx_description
1 polymer ?
#
loop_
_entity_poly.entity_id
_entity_poly.type
_entity_poly.pdbx_seq_one_letter_code
_entity_poly.pdbx_strand_id
1 'polypeptide(L)'
;MVMIKGDSVCIREVWADNLEEEFELIREVVDQYPYVAMDTEFPGVVIRPLGRFNSRAEHHYHTLKANVDTLKLIQLGLTFSDEEGNLPDCGTGQLCVWQFNLREFNPGEDIHAPDSIELLRQSGIDFKKNNHLGIDSKHFAELLMSSGVVLNENMRWITFHSAYDFGVAELLKVERTGICHQAGSDSLLTSSVFMKLKEGFFKRSMDKHTNVLYGLGLDNCY
;
A
#
# COMPACT_ATOMS: atom_id res chain seq x y z
N MET A 1 -15.51 -5.73 19.86
CA MET A 1 -14.66 -6.14 18.73
C MET A 1 -15.55 -6.85 17.71
N VAL A 2 -15.90 -6.18 16.62
CA VAL A 2 -16.53 -6.86 15.49
C VAL A 2 -15.40 -7.61 14.80
N MET A 3 -15.43 -8.94 14.87
CA MET A 3 -14.57 -9.77 14.03
C MET A 3 -15.02 -9.52 12.59
N ILE A 4 -14.20 -8.84 11.78
CA ILE A 4 -14.44 -8.73 10.35
C ILE A 4 -14.36 -10.17 9.81
N LYS A 5 -15.50 -10.79 9.55
CA LYS A 5 -15.55 -12.07 8.85
C LYS A 5 -15.07 -11.80 7.42
N GLY A 6 -14.12 -12.60 6.92
CA GLY A 6 -13.54 -12.41 5.58
C GLY A 6 -14.54 -12.28 4.42
N ASP A 7 -15.79 -12.75 4.60
CA ASP A 7 -16.87 -12.64 3.61
C ASP A 7 -17.52 -11.23 3.53
N SER A 8 -17.16 -10.29 4.41
CA SER A 8 -17.78 -8.94 4.45
C SER A 8 -16.93 -7.83 3.84
N VAL A 9 -15.70 -8.11 3.40
CA VAL A 9 -14.80 -7.11 2.80
C VAL A 9 -14.69 -7.33 1.30
N CYS A 10 -15.02 -6.30 0.54
CA CYS A 10 -14.85 -6.19 -0.89
C CYS A 10 -13.54 -5.46 -1.22
N ILE A 11 -12.61 -6.16 -1.87
CA ILE A 11 -11.48 -5.51 -2.54
C ILE A 11 -11.99 -5.00 -3.89
N ARG A 12 -12.09 -3.68 -4.00
CA ARG A 12 -12.56 -2.95 -5.17
C ARG A 12 -11.43 -2.84 -6.18
N GLU A 13 -11.55 -3.61 -7.25
CA GLU A 13 -10.64 -3.57 -8.38
C GLU A 13 -10.84 -2.28 -9.18
N VAL A 14 -9.86 -1.38 -9.14
CA VAL A 14 -9.90 -0.09 -9.85
C VAL A 14 -9.07 -0.17 -11.12
N TRP A 15 -9.71 0.16 -12.22
CA TRP A 15 -9.22 0.21 -13.60
C TRP A 15 -9.52 1.59 -14.19
N ALA A 16 -9.13 1.83 -15.44
CA ALA A 16 -9.31 3.14 -16.06
C ALA A 16 -10.79 3.55 -16.23
N ASP A 17 -11.71 2.60 -16.36
CA ASP A 17 -13.13 2.84 -16.63
C ASP A 17 -13.93 3.23 -15.38
N ASN A 18 -13.54 2.76 -14.19
CA ASN A 18 -14.18 3.10 -12.91
C ASN A 18 -13.35 4.01 -12.00
N LEU A 19 -12.18 4.48 -12.44
CA LEU A 19 -11.27 5.29 -11.63
C LEU A 19 -11.95 6.49 -10.95
N GLU A 20 -12.73 7.24 -11.73
CA GLU A 20 -13.40 8.45 -11.23
C GLU A 20 -14.48 8.14 -10.20
N GLU A 21 -15.31 7.13 -10.49
CA GLU A 21 -16.37 6.67 -9.58
C GLU A 21 -15.79 6.22 -8.24
N GLU A 22 -14.66 5.50 -8.26
CA GLU A 22 -13.97 5.07 -7.06
C GLU A 22 -13.34 6.23 -6.28
N PHE A 23 -12.83 7.24 -6.98
CA PHE A 23 -12.34 8.46 -6.33
C PHE A 23 -13.46 9.34 -5.75
N GLU A 24 -14.67 9.32 -6.33
CA GLU A 24 -15.85 9.94 -5.71
C GLU A 24 -16.15 9.29 -4.36
N LEU A 25 -16.18 7.96 -4.29
CA LEU A 25 -16.35 7.23 -3.02
C LEU A 25 -15.25 7.55 -2.01
N ILE A 26 -13.98 7.61 -2.45
CA ILE A 26 -12.85 7.95 -1.58
C ILE A 26 -13.02 9.34 -0.95
N ARG A 27 -13.49 10.32 -1.73
CA ARG A 27 -13.74 11.69 -1.24
C ARG A 27 -14.86 11.75 -0.20
N GLU A 28 -15.81 10.82 -0.23
CA GLU A 28 -16.88 10.74 0.78
C GLU A 28 -16.40 10.16 2.11
N VAL A 29 -15.39 9.27 2.09
CA VAL A 29 -14.93 8.55 3.29
C VAL A 29 -13.72 9.18 3.97
N VAL A 30 -12.89 9.95 3.24
CA VAL A 30 -11.59 10.44 3.74
C VAL A 30 -11.66 11.23 5.06
N ASP A 31 -12.73 12.00 5.27
CA ASP A 31 -12.91 12.79 6.50
C ASP A 31 -13.36 11.94 7.71
N GLN A 32 -14.02 10.81 7.46
CA GLN A 32 -14.54 9.92 8.50
C GLN A 32 -13.56 8.80 8.85
N TYR A 33 -12.68 8.43 7.91
CA TYR A 33 -11.73 7.32 8.02
C TYR A 33 -10.28 7.84 7.85
N PRO A 34 -9.74 8.56 8.85
CA PRO A 34 -8.50 9.32 8.72
C PRO A 34 -7.22 8.47 8.74
N TYR A 35 -7.31 7.14 8.85
CA TYR A 35 -6.16 6.25 8.70
C TYR A 35 -6.16 5.62 7.32
N VAL A 36 -5.05 5.76 6.60
CA VAL A 36 -4.85 5.13 5.30
C VAL A 36 -3.65 4.21 5.34
N ALA A 37 -3.90 2.90 5.29
CA ALA A 37 -2.84 1.92 5.09
C ALA A 37 -2.56 1.76 3.60
N MET A 38 -1.28 1.72 3.24
CA MET A 38 -0.84 1.65 1.85
C MET A 38 0.15 0.50 1.66
N ASP A 39 0.00 -0.18 0.52
CA ASP A 39 0.97 -1.13 0.01
C ASP A 39 1.09 -0.99 -1.51
N THR A 40 2.20 -1.46 -2.08
CA THR A 40 2.52 -1.31 -3.51
C THR A 40 3.17 -2.55 -4.08
N GLU A 41 2.75 -2.95 -5.28
CA GLU A 41 3.45 -3.96 -6.07
C GLU A 41 4.26 -3.30 -7.18
N PHE A 42 5.56 -3.63 -7.24
CA PHE A 42 6.51 -3.07 -8.20
C PHE A 42 7.47 -4.16 -8.68
N PRO A 43 8.18 -3.97 -9.82
CA PRO A 43 8.92 -5.03 -10.51
C PRO A 43 10.27 -5.41 -9.85
N GLY A 44 10.33 -5.37 -8.51
CA GLY A 44 11.49 -5.75 -7.71
C GLY A 44 12.60 -4.71 -7.67
N VAL A 45 13.81 -5.16 -7.33
CA VAL A 45 15.01 -4.31 -7.22
C VAL A 45 16.04 -4.81 -8.21
N VAL A 46 16.38 -3.97 -9.20
CA VAL A 46 17.31 -4.30 -10.29
C VAL A 46 18.58 -3.46 -10.25
N ILE A 47 18.55 -2.30 -9.60
CA ILE A 47 19.71 -1.41 -9.45
C ILE A 47 20.26 -1.52 -8.04
N ARG A 48 21.57 -1.77 -7.92
CA ARG A 48 22.32 -1.65 -6.67
C ARG A 48 23.51 -0.73 -6.91
N PRO A 49 23.47 0.52 -6.42
CA PRO A 49 24.52 1.48 -6.68
C PRO A 49 25.83 1.03 -6.02
N LEU A 50 26.90 0.99 -6.80
CA LEU A 50 28.24 0.67 -6.31
C LEU A 50 28.93 1.96 -5.87
N GLY A 51 29.55 1.96 -4.69
CA GLY A 51 30.23 3.14 -4.18
C GLY A 51 30.54 3.06 -2.69
N ARG A 52 31.18 4.11 -2.18
CA ARG A 52 31.31 4.34 -0.74
C ARG A 52 30.12 5.17 -0.28
N PHE A 53 29.44 4.69 0.75
CA PHE A 53 28.34 5.38 1.40
C PHE A 53 28.74 5.65 2.85
N ASN A 54 28.37 6.81 3.36
CA ASN A 54 28.62 7.25 4.71
C ASN A 54 27.80 6.45 5.74
N SER A 55 26.67 5.86 5.32
CA SER A 55 25.87 4.97 6.17
C SER A 55 25.08 3.92 5.38
N ARG A 56 24.56 2.91 6.10
CA ARG A 56 23.64 1.93 5.52
C ARG A 56 22.33 2.58 5.07
N ALA A 57 21.83 3.56 5.82
CA ALA A 57 20.63 4.32 5.46
C ALA A 57 20.82 5.11 4.16
N GLU A 58 21.99 5.74 3.96
CA GLU A 58 22.32 6.42 2.71
C GLU A 58 22.40 5.44 1.53
N HIS A 59 23.05 4.28 1.72
CA HIS A 59 23.07 3.24 0.70
C HIS A 59 21.66 2.72 0.36
N HIS A 60 20.80 2.50 1.36
CA HIS A 60 19.40 2.12 1.14
C HIS A 60 18.64 3.21 0.39
N TYR A 61 18.81 4.49 0.75
CA TYR A 61 18.17 5.61 0.06
C TYR A 61 18.59 5.67 -1.41
N HIS A 62 19.87 5.57 -1.72
CA HIS A 62 20.34 5.57 -3.10
C HIS A 62 19.86 4.35 -3.89
N THR A 63 19.79 3.18 -3.24
CA THR A 63 19.22 1.98 -3.86
C THR A 63 17.74 2.20 -4.18
N LEU A 64 16.95 2.66 -3.20
CA LEU A 64 15.53 2.94 -3.38
C LEU A 64 15.32 3.97 -4.49
N LYS A 65 15.99 5.12 -4.41
CA LYS A 65 15.88 6.21 -5.39
C LYS A 65 16.17 5.71 -6.81
N ALA A 66 17.28 5.00 -7.01
CA ALA A 66 17.64 4.54 -8.36
C ALA A 66 16.59 3.59 -8.95
N ASN A 67 16.03 2.69 -8.13
CA ASN A 67 14.98 1.78 -8.58
C ASN A 67 13.65 2.52 -8.81
N VAL A 68 13.22 3.40 -7.90
CA VAL A 68 11.98 4.18 -8.04
C VAL A 68 12.02 5.09 -9.28
N ASP A 69 13.17 5.71 -9.57
CA ASP A 69 13.32 6.57 -10.76
C ASP A 69 13.25 5.77 -12.08
N THR A 70 13.51 4.46 -12.04
CA THR A 70 13.64 3.61 -13.24
C THR A 70 12.44 2.70 -13.46
N LEU A 71 11.87 2.19 -12.37
CA LEU A 71 10.85 1.16 -12.38
C LEU A 71 9.46 1.77 -12.34
N LYS A 72 8.51 1.06 -12.94
CA LYS A 72 7.12 1.48 -13.03
C LYS A 72 6.29 0.70 -12.02
N LEU A 73 5.44 1.42 -11.30
CA LEU A 73 4.51 0.84 -10.34
C LEU A 73 3.46 -0.02 -11.05
N ILE A 74 3.06 -1.15 -10.45
CA ILE A 74 2.13 -2.12 -11.06
C ILE A 74 0.77 -2.05 -10.37
N GLN A 75 0.76 -2.07 -9.03
CA GLN A 75 -0.45 -1.89 -8.23
C GLN A 75 -0.19 -0.99 -7.02
N LEU A 76 -1.26 -0.33 -6.57
CA LEU A 76 -1.32 0.39 -5.31
C LEU A 76 -2.58 -0.06 -4.55
N GLY A 77 -2.44 -0.35 -3.27
CA GLY A 77 -3.54 -0.69 -2.38
C GLY A 77 -3.74 0.39 -1.35
N LEU A 78 -5.00 0.80 -1.15
CA LEU A 78 -5.38 1.74 -0.10
C LEU A 78 -6.49 1.14 0.76
N THR A 79 -6.25 1.04 2.06
CA THR A 79 -7.24 0.67 3.06
C THR A 79 -7.50 1.84 3.99
N PHE A 80 -8.73 2.36 3.99
CA PHE A 80 -9.16 3.42 4.90
C PHE A 80 -9.76 2.82 6.17
N SER A 81 -9.49 3.44 7.32
CA SER A 81 -10.06 3.03 8.60
C SER A 81 -10.24 4.20 9.57
N ASP A 82 -11.17 4.06 10.51
CA ASP A 82 -11.36 5.00 11.61
C ASP A 82 -10.36 4.76 12.75
N GLU A 83 -10.48 5.50 13.86
CA GLU A 83 -9.62 5.35 15.03
C GLU A 83 -9.73 3.97 15.70
N GLU A 84 -10.84 3.27 15.52
CA GLU A 84 -11.12 1.95 16.07
C GLU A 84 -10.77 0.81 15.09
N GLY A 85 -10.36 1.14 13.86
CA GLY A 85 -10.01 0.17 12.82
C GLY A 85 -11.21 -0.34 12.00
N ASN A 86 -12.37 0.31 12.07
CA ASN A 86 -13.50 -0.03 11.22
C ASN A 86 -13.29 0.52 9.80
N LEU A 87 -13.72 -0.25 8.80
CA LEU A 87 -13.62 0.09 7.38
C LEU A 87 -14.88 0.82 6.88
N PRO A 88 -14.81 1.62 5.80
CA PRO A 88 -15.99 2.18 5.14
C PRO A 88 -16.81 1.10 4.42
N ASP A 89 -18.12 1.24 4.35
CA ASP A 89 -19.02 0.33 3.60
C ASP A 89 -19.38 0.82 2.17
N CYS A 90 -18.85 2.01 1.81
CA CYS A 90 -19.08 2.75 0.56
C CYS A 90 -20.54 2.81 0.10
N GLY A 91 -21.50 2.82 1.02
CA GLY A 91 -22.93 2.84 0.68
C GLY A 91 -23.45 1.55 0.04
N THR A 92 -22.65 0.48 0.00
CA THR A 92 -23.02 -0.83 -0.58
C THR A 92 -23.40 -1.86 0.48
N GLY A 93 -23.16 -1.56 1.76
CA GLY A 93 -23.32 -2.51 2.86
C GLY A 93 -22.21 -3.57 2.94
N GLN A 94 -21.18 -3.48 2.10
CA GLN A 94 -19.96 -4.29 2.17
C GLN A 94 -18.76 -3.38 2.46
N LEU A 95 -17.87 -3.81 3.35
CA LEU A 95 -16.68 -3.05 3.70
C LEU A 95 -15.73 -2.96 2.50
N CYS A 96 -15.08 -1.82 2.28
CA CYS A 96 -14.29 -1.58 1.09
C CYS A 96 -12.79 -1.45 1.35
N VAL A 97 -12.02 -1.97 0.40
CA VAL A 97 -10.59 -1.71 0.23
C VAL A 97 -10.34 -1.45 -1.25
N TRP A 98 -9.43 -0.54 -1.60
CA TRP A 98 -9.16 -0.21 -3.00
C TRP A 98 -7.87 -0.84 -3.48
N GLN A 99 -7.93 -1.43 -4.67
CA GLN A 99 -6.78 -1.97 -5.39
C GLN A 99 -6.70 -1.33 -6.77
N PHE A 100 -5.76 -0.40 -6.95
CA PHE A 100 -5.53 0.31 -8.19
C PHE A 100 -4.55 -0.46 -9.07
N ASN A 101 -4.97 -0.71 -10.32
CA ASN A 101 -4.18 -1.44 -11.31
C ASN A 101 -3.63 -0.46 -12.35
N LEU A 102 -2.30 -0.28 -12.41
CA LEU A 102 -1.66 0.68 -13.31
C LEU A 102 -1.27 0.06 -14.66
N ARG A 103 -1.19 0.88 -15.71
CA ARG A 103 -0.97 0.40 -17.10
C ARG A 103 0.46 0.47 -17.60
N GLU A 104 1.32 1.23 -16.94
CA GLU A 104 2.61 1.66 -17.49
C GLU A 104 3.61 0.52 -17.63
N PHE A 105 3.58 -0.45 -16.72
CA PHE A 105 4.56 -1.53 -16.68
C PHE A 105 4.25 -2.61 -17.72
N ASN A 106 5.18 -2.86 -18.63
CA ASN A 106 5.13 -3.91 -19.64
C ASN A 106 6.34 -4.85 -19.48
N PRO A 107 6.15 -6.12 -19.07
CA PRO A 107 7.25 -7.05 -18.86
C PRO A 107 8.02 -7.42 -20.15
N GLY A 108 7.49 -7.09 -21.34
CA GLY A 108 8.19 -7.28 -22.61
C GLY A 108 9.15 -6.14 -22.99
N GLU A 109 9.02 -4.97 -22.34
CA GLU A 109 9.75 -3.75 -22.70
C GLU A 109 10.52 -3.16 -21.52
N ASP A 110 9.96 -3.26 -20.31
CA ASP A 110 10.49 -2.62 -19.12
C ASP A 110 11.47 -3.50 -18.33
N ILE A 111 12.44 -2.84 -17.70
CA ILE A 111 13.41 -3.49 -16.82
C ILE A 111 12.68 -4.00 -15.56
N HIS A 112 12.96 -5.23 -15.15
CA HIS A 112 12.37 -5.85 -13.98
C HIS A 112 13.24 -6.99 -13.44
N ALA A 113 12.99 -7.37 -12.18
CA ALA A 113 13.54 -8.59 -11.61
C ALA A 113 12.68 -9.79 -12.03
N PRO A 114 13.23 -10.81 -12.73
CA PRO A 114 12.44 -11.94 -13.25
C PRO A 114 11.65 -12.68 -12.17
N ASP A 115 12.30 -12.94 -11.02
CA ASP A 115 11.67 -13.64 -9.88
C ASP A 115 10.47 -12.85 -9.32
N SER A 116 10.56 -11.52 -9.28
CA SER A 116 9.45 -10.67 -8.82
C SER A 116 8.26 -10.72 -9.79
N ILE A 117 8.51 -10.70 -11.10
CA ILE A 117 7.41 -10.81 -12.08
C ILE A 117 6.77 -12.18 -12.07
N GLU A 118 7.58 -13.24 -11.91
CA GLU A 118 7.03 -14.59 -11.79
C GLU A 118 6.17 -14.74 -10.54
N LEU A 119 6.64 -14.22 -9.39
CA LEU A 119 5.85 -14.19 -8.16
C LEU A 119 4.51 -13.44 -8.37
N LEU A 120 4.54 -12.25 -8.97
CA LEU A 120 3.32 -11.47 -9.22
C LEU A 120 2.35 -12.19 -10.17
N ARG A 121 2.84 -12.90 -11.20
CA ARG A 121 1.99 -13.74 -12.06
C ARG A 121 1.33 -14.86 -11.27
N GLN A 122 2.09 -15.53 -10.40
CA GLN A 122 1.57 -16.60 -9.55
C GLN A 122 0.55 -16.09 -8.54
N SER A 123 0.69 -14.84 -8.10
CA SER A 123 -0.27 -14.12 -7.28
C SER A 123 -1.46 -13.54 -8.07
N GLY A 124 -1.57 -13.81 -9.37
CA GLY A 124 -2.76 -13.48 -10.16
C GLY A 124 -2.70 -12.14 -10.91
N ILE A 125 -1.55 -11.47 -10.97
CA ILE A 125 -1.40 -10.26 -11.78
C ILE A 125 -1.39 -10.60 -13.27
N ASP A 126 -2.37 -10.07 -14.00
CA ASP A 126 -2.45 -10.15 -15.45
C ASP A 126 -1.90 -8.86 -16.09
N PHE A 127 -0.60 -8.89 -16.40
CA PHE A 127 0.08 -7.77 -17.03
C PHE A 127 -0.54 -7.33 -18.37
N LYS A 128 -1.15 -8.24 -19.14
CA LYS A 128 -1.82 -7.85 -20.39
C LYS A 128 -3.08 -7.06 -20.10
N LYS A 129 -3.84 -7.48 -19.07
CA LYS A 129 -4.99 -6.73 -18.58
C LYS A 129 -4.57 -5.36 -18.04
N ASN A 130 -3.49 -5.26 -17.26
CA ASN A 130 -2.91 -3.99 -16.84
C ASN A 130 -2.62 -3.07 -18.02
N ASN A 131 -1.90 -3.53 -19.05
CA ASN A 131 -1.59 -2.65 -20.19
C ASN A 131 -2.84 -2.22 -20.98
N HIS A 132 -3.89 -3.04 -21.02
CA HIS A 132 -5.11 -2.74 -21.80
C HIS A 132 -6.14 -1.89 -21.04
N LEU A 133 -6.36 -2.19 -19.76
CA LEU A 133 -7.43 -1.62 -18.94
C LEU A 133 -6.92 -0.81 -17.75
N GLY A 134 -5.61 -0.86 -17.47
CA GLY A 134 -5.02 -0.21 -16.32
C GLY A 134 -5.13 1.31 -16.38
N ILE A 135 -5.05 1.88 -15.19
CA ILE A 135 -5.11 3.31 -14.95
C ILE A 135 -3.85 3.99 -15.47
N ASP A 136 -4.01 5.17 -16.06
CA ASP A 136 -2.90 6.09 -16.29
C ASP A 136 -2.44 6.71 -14.96
N SER A 137 -1.17 6.50 -14.63
CA SER A 137 -0.56 6.98 -13.38
C SER A 137 -0.62 8.50 -13.20
N LYS A 138 -0.65 9.30 -14.28
CA LYS A 138 -0.79 10.76 -14.18
C LYS A 138 -2.21 11.13 -13.84
N HIS A 139 -3.19 10.52 -14.51
CA HIS A 139 -4.60 10.72 -14.19
C HIS A 139 -4.90 10.30 -12.74
N PHE A 140 -4.39 9.15 -12.30
CA PHE A 140 -4.45 8.74 -10.90
C PHE A 140 -3.86 9.80 -9.95
N ALA A 141 -2.67 10.32 -10.26
CA ALA A 141 -2.02 11.33 -9.43
C ALA A 141 -2.83 12.63 -9.35
N GLU A 142 -3.42 13.09 -10.45
CA GLU A 142 -4.29 14.29 -10.46
C GLU A 142 -5.50 14.12 -9.54
N LEU A 143 -6.13 12.95 -9.56
CA LEU A 143 -7.27 12.65 -8.68
C LEU A 143 -6.84 12.51 -7.22
N LEU A 144 -5.73 11.83 -6.95
CA LEU A 144 -5.18 11.70 -5.60
C LEU A 144 -4.86 13.07 -4.99
N MET A 145 -4.25 13.96 -5.77
CA MET A 145 -3.89 15.32 -5.31
C MET A 145 -5.10 16.18 -4.92
N SER A 146 -6.28 15.86 -5.46
CA SER A 146 -7.54 16.58 -5.21
C SER A 146 -8.54 15.80 -4.36
N SER A 147 -8.18 14.61 -3.86
CA SER A 147 -9.11 13.73 -3.13
C SER A 147 -9.18 13.99 -1.62
N GLY A 148 -8.25 14.77 -1.07
CA GLY A 148 -8.10 14.97 0.38
C GLY A 148 -7.29 13.87 1.08
N VAL A 149 -6.82 12.84 0.37
CA VAL A 149 -6.03 11.73 0.91
C VAL A 149 -4.56 12.14 1.15
N VAL A 150 -4.03 13.02 0.30
CA VAL A 150 -2.70 13.64 0.44
C VAL A 150 -2.85 15.13 0.74
N LEU A 151 -1.79 15.75 1.27
CA LEU A 151 -1.77 17.17 1.67
C LEU A 151 -2.87 17.53 2.69
N ASN A 152 -3.31 16.55 3.47
CA ASN A 152 -4.31 16.69 4.53
C ASN A 152 -3.67 16.31 5.87
N GLU A 153 -3.55 17.28 6.78
CA GLU A 153 -2.90 17.08 8.08
C GLU A 153 -3.68 16.14 9.02
N ASN A 154 -4.97 15.89 8.72
CA ASN A 154 -5.78 14.96 9.48
C ASN A 154 -5.52 13.49 9.09
N MET A 155 -4.93 13.25 7.92
CA MET A 155 -4.65 11.90 7.42
C MET A 155 -3.42 11.30 8.10
N ARG A 156 -3.55 10.06 8.56
CA ARG A 156 -2.50 9.24 9.13
C ARG A 156 -2.17 8.08 8.20
N TRP A 157 -1.02 8.17 7.56
CA TRP A 157 -0.53 7.13 6.67
C TRP A 157 0.12 6.01 7.47
N ILE A 158 -0.34 4.78 7.24
CA ILE A 158 0.23 3.56 7.78
C ILE A 158 0.94 2.85 6.63
N THR A 159 2.24 2.62 6.78
CA THR A 159 3.05 1.90 5.80
C THR A 159 3.74 0.74 6.47
N PHE A 160 4.01 -0.31 5.72
CA PHE A 160 4.71 -1.49 6.22
C PHE A 160 5.80 -1.92 5.24
N HIS A 161 6.76 -2.72 5.70
CA HIS A 161 7.90 -3.09 4.86
C HIS A 161 8.41 -4.51 5.17
N SER A 162 8.25 -5.39 4.19
CA SER A 162 8.95 -6.68 3.93
C SER A 162 8.43 -7.99 4.55
N ALA A 163 9.22 -9.05 4.44
CA ALA A 163 8.84 -10.43 4.73
C ALA A 163 8.64 -10.77 6.22
N TYR A 164 9.15 -9.93 7.15
CA TYR A 164 8.92 -10.13 8.60
C TYR A 164 7.46 -9.90 9.00
N ASP A 165 6.70 -9.28 8.12
CA ASP A 165 5.35 -8.77 8.31
C ASP A 165 4.32 -9.91 8.36
N PHE A 166 4.51 -10.93 7.55
CA PHE A 166 3.74 -12.17 7.61
C PHE A 166 3.88 -12.84 8.99
N GLY A 167 5.09 -12.81 9.55
CA GLY A 167 5.34 -13.34 10.89
C GLY A 167 4.64 -12.53 11.98
N VAL A 168 4.60 -11.21 11.86
CA VAL A 168 3.87 -10.35 12.82
C VAL A 168 2.37 -10.58 12.73
N ALA A 169 1.80 -10.68 11.53
CA ALA A 169 0.39 -10.98 11.34
C ALA A 169 0.01 -12.33 11.98
N GLU A 170 0.83 -13.37 11.78
CA GLU A 170 0.62 -14.69 12.39
C GLU A 170 0.70 -14.63 13.93
N LEU A 171 1.71 -13.95 14.48
CA LEU A 171 1.87 -13.76 15.92
C LEU A 171 0.66 -13.05 16.55
N LEU A 172 0.11 -12.05 15.85
CA LEU A 172 -1.06 -11.29 16.28
C LEU A 172 -2.39 -11.95 15.90
N LYS A 173 -2.35 -13.14 15.27
CA LYS A 173 -3.53 -13.88 14.79
C LYS A 173 -4.45 -13.00 13.93
N VAL A 174 -3.86 -12.25 13.00
CA VAL A 174 -4.59 -11.49 11.99
C VAL A 174 -4.71 -12.38 10.76
N GLU A 175 -5.94 -12.70 10.36
CA GLU A 175 -6.19 -13.46 9.15
C GLU A 175 -6.17 -12.53 7.93
N ARG A 176 -5.53 -12.97 6.85
CA ARG A 176 -5.50 -12.24 5.58
C ARG A 176 -6.84 -12.38 4.86
N THR A 177 -7.32 -11.30 4.28
CA THR A 177 -8.44 -11.29 3.34
C THR A 177 -7.92 -10.88 1.96
N GLY A 178 -8.21 -11.69 0.94
CA GLY A 178 -7.69 -11.51 -0.42
C GLY A 178 -6.41 -12.30 -0.69
N ILE A 179 -5.86 -12.11 -1.90
CA ILE A 179 -4.68 -12.83 -2.40
C ILE A 179 -3.41 -12.20 -1.84
N CYS A 180 -2.42 -13.00 -1.47
CA CYS A 180 -1.11 -12.52 -1.03
C CYS A 180 -0.29 -11.95 -2.19
N HIS A 181 0.45 -10.87 -1.95
CA HIS A 181 1.18 -10.11 -2.99
C HIS A 181 0.23 -9.49 -4.02
N GLN A 182 -0.88 -8.95 -3.50
CA GLN A 182 -1.70 -7.99 -4.22
C GLN A 182 -1.95 -6.81 -3.29
N ALA A 183 -1.71 -5.61 -3.80
CA ALA A 183 -1.57 -4.43 -2.95
C ALA A 183 -2.81 -4.15 -2.08
N GLY A 184 -4.02 -4.41 -2.57
CA GLY A 184 -5.25 -4.21 -1.80
C GLY A 184 -5.30 -5.10 -0.55
N SER A 185 -5.11 -6.40 -0.74
CA SER A 185 -5.05 -7.41 0.34
C SER A 185 -3.94 -7.12 1.34
N ASP A 186 -2.76 -6.73 0.86
CA ASP A 186 -1.59 -6.43 1.69
C ASP A 186 -1.75 -5.11 2.46
N SER A 187 -2.40 -4.09 1.87
CA SER A 187 -2.76 -2.84 2.58
C SER A 187 -3.78 -3.08 3.70
N LEU A 188 -4.72 -4.01 3.51
CA LEU A 188 -5.70 -4.38 4.53
C LEU A 188 -5.05 -5.15 5.68
N LEU A 189 -4.12 -6.06 5.36
CA LEU A 189 -3.35 -6.77 6.37
C LEU A 189 -2.51 -5.78 7.20
N THR A 190 -1.86 -4.82 6.52
CA THR A 190 -1.12 -3.72 7.15
C THR A 190 -1.98 -2.94 8.12
N SER A 191 -3.17 -2.50 7.70
CA SER A 191 -4.12 -1.78 8.57
C SER A 191 -4.50 -2.61 9.79
N SER A 192 -4.88 -3.87 9.57
CA SER A 192 -5.34 -4.77 10.62
C SER A 192 -4.26 -5.06 11.66
N VAL A 193 -3.02 -5.27 11.21
CA VAL A 193 -1.84 -5.46 12.08
C VAL A 193 -1.57 -4.19 12.89
N PHE A 194 -1.56 -3.02 12.23
CA PHE A 194 -1.36 -1.74 12.91
C PHE A 194 -2.40 -1.51 13.99
N MET A 195 -3.69 -1.73 13.71
CA MET A 195 -4.77 -1.52 14.69
C MET A 195 -4.64 -2.45 15.90
N LYS A 196 -4.30 -3.74 15.69
CA LYS A 196 -4.02 -4.65 16.80
C LYS A 196 -2.80 -4.24 17.62
N LEU A 197 -1.73 -3.76 16.97
CA LEU A 197 -0.55 -3.27 17.68
C LEU A 197 -0.87 -2.01 18.48
N LYS A 198 -1.65 -1.09 17.91
CA LYS A 198 -2.10 0.15 18.56
C LYS A 198 -2.87 -0.19 19.83
N GLU A 199 -3.87 -1.06 19.73
CA GLU A 199 -4.71 -1.48 20.87
C GLU A 199 -3.91 -2.21 21.95
N GLY A 200 -3.02 -3.14 21.55
CA GLY A 200 -2.30 -4.01 22.48
C GLY A 200 -1.11 -3.36 23.19
N PHE A 201 -0.35 -2.50 22.49
CA PHE A 201 0.97 -2.05 22.94
C PHE A 201 1.08 -0.53 23.11
N PHE A 202 0.28 0.27 22.39
CA PHE A 202 0.38 1.72 22.42
C PHE A 202 -0.74 2.36 23.25
N LYS A 203 -0.53 2.41 24.57
CA LYS A 203 -1.36 3.19 25.51
C LYS A 203 -0.89 4.65 25.69
N ARG A 204 0.11 5.08 24.92
CA ARG A 204 0.74 6.41 24.96
C ARG A 204 0.83 6.98 23.55
N SER A 205 1.13 8.28 23.43
CA SER A 205 1.25 8.96 22.14
C SER A 205 2.23 8.25 21.19
N MET A 206 1.83 8.14 19.92
CA MET A 206 2.62 7.57 18.83
C MET A 206 3.58 8.59 18.18
N ASP A 207 3.55 9.86 18.59
CA ASP A 207 4.29 10.97 17.94
C ASP A 207 5.78 10.70 17.72
N LYS A 208 6.39 9.88 18.60
CA LYS A 208 7.82 9.51 18.51
C LYS A 208 8.17 8.65 17.29
N HIS A 209 7.18 8.02 16.66
CA HIS A 209 7.36 7.12 15.52
C HIS A 209 6.78 7.71 14.23
N THR A 210 6.13 8.86 14.29
CA THR A 210 5.56 9.55 13.14
C THR A 210 6.67 10.06 12.21
N ASN A 211 6.50 9.87 10.90
CA ASN A 211 7.45 10.27 9.85
C ASN A 211 8.83 9.59 9.92
N VAL A 212 8.94 8.41 10.55
CA VAL A 212 10.16 7.59 10.57
C VAL A 212 9.99 6.38 9.66
N LEU A 213 10.82 6.31 8.61
CA LEU A 213 10.84 5.16 7.69
C LEU A 213 11.93 4.16 8.09
N TYR A 214 11.54 2.89 8.22
CA TYR A 214 12.46 1.81 8.55
C TYR A 214 13.61 1.73 7.53
N GLY A 215 14.85 1.68 8.02
CA GLY A 215 16.03 1.56 7.17
C GLY A 215 16.47 2.84 6.43
N LEU A 216 15.74 3.95 6.57
CA LEU A 216 16.07 5.27 6.00
C LEU A 216 16.21 6.38 7.05
N GLY A 217 15.69 6.17 8.27
CA GLY A 217 15.91 7.09 9.37
C GLY A 217 17.41 7.30 9.62
N LEU A 218 17.81 8.55 9.87
CA LEU A 218 19.09 8.81 10.52
C LEU A 218 19.02 8.13 11.88
N ASP A 219 20.00 7.27 12.20
CA ASP A 219 20.25 6.81 13.56
C ASP A 219 20.63 8.02 14.42
N ASN A 220 19.65 8.87 14.75
CA ASN A 220 19.75 9.75 15.89
C ASN A 220 19.42 8.89 17.11
N CYS A 221 20.43 8.11 17.48
CA CYS A 221 20.53 7.47 18.79
C CYS A 221 20.07 8.45 19.87
N TYR A 222 19.14 8.00 20.70
CA TYR A 222 19.18 8.34 22.12
C TYR A 222 19.93 7.21 22.84
#